data_AF-A0A2A2H7N8-F1
#
_entry.id   AF-A0A2A2H7N8-F1
#
_cell.length_a   1.000
_cell.length_b   1.000
_cell.length_c   1.000
_cell.angle_alpha   90.00
_cell.angle_beta   90.00
_cell.angle_gamma   90.00
#
_symmetry.space_group_name_H-M   'P 1'
#
loop_
_entity.id
_entity.type
_entity.pdbx_description
1 polymer ?
#
loop_
_entity_poly.entity_id
_entity_poly.type
_entity_poly.pdbx_seq_one_letter_code
_entity_poly.pdbx_strand_id
1 'polypeptide(L)'
;MNAESHLKRGKEIRKSIDLLKSDKDHTSSIVELTYGCSMHYIAYGCETRFGAHKDIHTGLQRFLRERDEEEIAIAFGRLETIRHGRWYGGKGNGETVDEVLKILNQIIRWANED
;
A
#
# COMPACT_ATOMS: atom_id res chain seq x y z
N MET A 1 15.44 3.39 1.40
CA MET A 1 15.55 4.57 2.32
C MET A 1 15.62 4.01 3.73
N ASN A 2 16.04 4.73 4.78
CA ASN A 2 15.89 4.12 6.12
C ASN A 2 14.41 4.02 6.54
N ALA A 3 14.11 3.17 7.52
CA ALA A 3 12.78 2.94 8.07
C ALA A 3 12.03 4.25 8.38
N GLU A 4 12.66 5.18 9.07
CA GLU A 4 12.07 6.49 9.40
C GLU A 4 11.70 7.31 8.16
N SER A 5 12.53 7.27 7.12
CA SER A 5 12.26 7.94 5.86
C SER A 5 11.09 7.29 5.13
N HIS A 6 10.99 5.95 5.14
CA HIS A 6 9.84 5.25 4.59
C HIS A 6 8.56 5.64 5.33
N LEU A 7 8.58 5.64 6.67
CA LEU A 7 7.44 6.07 7.49
C LEU A 7 7.04 7.52 7.20
N LYS A 8 8.00 8.45 7.16
CA LYS A 8 7.76 9.86 6.83
C LYS A 8 7.08 9.99 5.46
N ARG A 9 7.62 9.30 4.46
CA ARG A 9 7.08 9.37 3.09
C ARG A 9 5.69 8.74 2.99
N GLY A 10 5.45 7.62 3.66
CA GLY A 10 4.11 7.01 3.76
C GLY A 10 3.09 7.97 4.39
N LYS A 11 3.46 8.68 5.47
CA LYS A 11 2.61 9.70 6.11
C LYS A 11 2.29 10.88 5.18
N GLU A 12 3.27 11.38 4.44
CA GLU A 12 3.06 12.46 3.46
C GLU A 12 2.06 12.04 2.37
N ILE A 13 2.23 10.86 1.78
CA ILE A 13 1.35 10.37 0.73
C ILE A 13 -0.05 10.11 1.30
N ARG A 14 -0.16 9.55 2.51
CA ARG A 14 -1.44 9.35 3.19
C ARG A 14 -2.21 10.66 3.34
N LYS A 15 -1.53 11.75 3.71
CA LYS A 15 -2.16 13.08 3.78
C LYS A 15 -2.74 13.50 2.43
N SER A 16 -2.03 13.27 1.33
CA SER A 16 -2.55 13.56 -0.02
C SER A 16 -3.77 12.71 -0.37
N ILE A 17 -3.77 11.43 -0.01
CA ILE A 17 -4.93 10.55 -0.20
C ILE A 17 -6.14 11.07 0.58
N ASP A 18 -5.94 11.46 1.84
CA ASP A 18 -7.03 11.96 2.70
C ASP A 18 -7.66 13.26 2.18
N LEU A 19 -6.89 14.10 1.48
CA LEU A 19 -7.40 15.31 0.81
C LEU A 19 -8.21 15.00 -0.46
N LEU A 20 -7.86 13.93 -1.18
CA LEU A 20 -8.44 13.60 -2.48
C LEU A 20 -9.60 12.62 -2.39
N LYS A 21 -9.69 11.79 -1.34
CA LYS A 21 -10.60 10.63 -1.27
C LYS A 21 -12.10 10.92 -1.43
N SER A 22 -12.54 12.15 -1.20
CA SER A 22 -13.94 12.56 -1.40
C SER A 22 -14.26 12.91 -2.85
N ASP A 23 -13.25 13.12 -3.69
CA ASP A 23 -13.39 13.50 -5.08
C ASP A 23 -13.29 12.28 -6.00
N LYS A 24 -14.40 11.99 -6.70
CA LYS A 24 -14.52 10.82 -7.58
C LYS A 24 -13.69 10.96 -8.85
N ASP A 25 -13.34 12.18 -9.26
CA ASP A 25 -12.53 12.43 -10.46
C ASP A 25 -11.05 12.06 -10.23
N HIS A 26 -10.65 11.92 -8.97
CA HIS A 26 -9.29 11.55 -8.57
C HIS A 26 -9.11 10.05 -8.28
N THR A 27 -10.08 9.20 -8.63
CA THR A 27 -10.04 7.75 -8.34
C THR A 27 -8.72 7.09 -8.77
N SER A 28 -8.26 7.30 -10.01
CA SER A 28 -7.00 6.69 -10.50
C SER A 28 -5.78 7.20 -9.73
N SER A 29 -5.74 8.50 -9.42
CA SER A 29 -4.68 9.09 -8.61
C SER A 29 -4.68 8.52 -7.19
N ILE A 30 -5.86 8.35 -6.58
CA ILE A 30 -6.00 7.74 -5.25
C ILE A 30 -5.47 6.31 -5.27
N VAL A 31 -5.77 5.51 -6.30
CA VAL A 31 -5.25 4.14 -6.43
C VAL A 31 -3.73 4.12 -6.52
N GLU A 32 -3.11 4.95 -7.37
CA GLU A 32 -1.64 5.03 -7.49
C GLU A 32 -0.97 5.54 -6.20
N LEU A 33 -1.54 6.58 -5.58
CA LEU A 33 -1.05 7.07 -4.29
C LEU A 33 -1.18 5.99 -3.21
N THR A 34 -2.28 5.24 -3.20
CA THR A 34 -2.51 4.16 -2.24
C THR A 34 -1.49 3.04 -2.41
N TYR A 35 -1.16 2.67 -3.65
CA TYR A 35 -0.10 1.73 -3.97
C TYR A 35 1.26 2.22 -3.47
N GLY A 36 1.65 3.44 -3.82
CA GLY A 36 2.92 4.03 -3.36
C GLY A 36 3.00 4.16 -1.83
N CYS A 37 1.92 4.57 -1.19
CA CYS A 37 1.81 4.65 0.27
C CYS A 37 2.00 3.27 0.91
N SER A 38 1.33 2.25 0.38
CA SER A 38 1.43 0.87 0.86
C SER A 38 2.86 0.36 0.74
N MET A 39 3.56 0.64 -0.36
CA MET A 39 4.98 0.28 -0.52
C MET A 39 5.86 0.87 0.57
N HIS A 40 5.66 2.15 0.92
CA HIS A 40 6.42 2.79 1.99
C HIS A 40 6.14 2.17 3.36
N TYR A 41 4.88 1.88 3.69
CA TYR A 41 4.55 1.22 4.96
C TYR A 41 5.04 -0.24 5.01
N ILE A 42 4.98 -0.97 3.90
CA ILE A 42 5.54 -2.33 3.84
C ILE A 42 7.06 -2.29 4.07
N ALA A 43 7.78 -1.41 3.37
CA ALA A 43 9.22 -1.26 3.55
C ALA A 43 9.58 -0.91 5.00
N TYR A 44 8.85 0.03 5.60
CA TYR A 44 9.00 0.38 7.02
C TYR A 44 8.80 -0.84 7.93
N GLY A 45 7.68 -1.56 7.81
CA GLY A 45 7.39 -2.74 8.63
C GLY A 45 8.39 -3.87 8.42
N CYS A 46 8.88 -4.07 7.19
CA CYS A 46 9.91 -5.08 6.92
C CYS A 46 11.24 -4.75 7.60
N GLU A 47 11.63 -3.48 7.60
CA GLU A 47 12.85 -3.01 8.26
C GLU A 47 12.73 -3.11 9.78
N THR A 48 11.62 -2.71 10.37
CA THR A 48 11.43 -2.71 11.83
C THR A 48 11.25 -4.12 12.39
N ARG A 49 10.50 -4.99 11.71
CA ARG A 49 10.15 -6.33 12.22
C ARG A 49 11.19 -7.38 11.89
N PHE A 50 11.90 -7.24 10.78
CA PHE A 50 12.82 -8.28 10.29
C PHE A 50 14.26 -7.81 10.08
N GLY A 51 14.57 -6.53 10.34
CA GLY A 51 15.90 -5.96 10.07
C GLY A 51 16.28 -5.99 8.59
N ALA A 52 15.31 -6.17 7.69
CA ALA A 52 15.53 -6.38 6.28
C ALA A 52 15.24 -5.11 5.49
N HIS A 53 16.29 -4.35 5.13
CA HIS A 53 16.18 -3.23 4.20
C HIS A 53 15.98 -3.78 2.77
N LYS A 54 14.73 -3.99 2.41
CA LYS A 54 14.32 -4.52 1.11
C LYS A 54 13.70 -3.39 0.30
N ASP A 55 14.53 -2.72 -0.48
CA ASP A 55 14.09 -1.75 -1.50
C ASP A 55 13.58 -2.49 -2.76
N ILE A 56 12.73 -3.52 -2.58
CA ILE A 56 12.37 -4.42 -3.67
C ILE A 56 10.91 -4.22 -4.09
N HIS A 57 10.74 -3.59 -5.24
CA HIS A 57 9.48 -3.53 -5.98
C HIS A 57 9.03 -4.89 -6.53
N THR A 58 9.96 -5.83 -6.69
CA THR A 58 9.74 -7.18 -7.23
C THR A 58 9.87 -8.26 -6.14
N GLY A 59 8.92 -9.20 -6.08
CA GLY A 59 8.98 -10.32 -5.15
C GLY A 59 8.58 -9.98 -3.70
N LEU A 60 8.05 -8.79 -3.44
CA LEU A 60 7.60 -8.36 -2.11
C LEU A 60 6.55 -9.31 -1.50
N GLN A 61 5.55 -9.73 -2.28
CA GLN A 61 4.56 -10.70 -1.81
C GLN A 61 5.17 -12.05 -1.41
N ARG A 62 6.16 -12.53 -2.16
CA ARG A 62 6.87 -13.78 -1.84
C ARG A 62 7.68 -13.61 -0.55
N PHE A 63 8.39 -12.49 -0.43
CA PHE A 63 9.17 -12.17 0.76
C PHE A 63 8.32 -12.11 2.03
N LEU A 64 7.12 -11.54 1.94
CA LEU A 64 6.14 -11.49 3.03
C LEU A 64 5.66 -12.89 3.41
N ARG A 65 5.30 -13.72 2.41
CA ARG A 65 4.94 -15.13 2.65
C ARG A 65 6.04 -15.95 3.32
N GLU A 66 7.30 -15.72 2.95
CA GLU A 66 8.46 -16.37 3.58
C GLU A 66 8.69 -15.95 5.04
N ARG A 67 7.92 -15.00 5.57
CA ARG A 67 7.97 -14.48 6.94
C ARG A 67 6.65 -14.65 7.70
N ASP A 68 5.80 -15.54 7.22
CA ASP A 68 4.47 -15.79 7.77
C ASP A 68 3.52 -14.57 7.70
N GLU A 69 3.81 -13.58 6.84
CA GLU A 69 2.99 -12.38 6.61
C GLU A 69 2.03 -12.56 5.43
N GLU A 70 1.33 -13.70 5.40
CA GLU A 70 0.48 -14.09 4.27
C GLU A 70 -0.67 -13.09 4.04
N GLU A 71 -1.30 -12.60 5.11
CA GLU A 71 -2.41 -11.64 4.99
C GLU A 71 -1.99 -10.36 4.28
N ILE A 72 -0.79 -9.86 4.56
CA ILE A 72 -0.26 -8.64 3.94
C ILE A 72 0.17 -8.90 2.50
N ALA A 73 0.73 -10.07 2.22
CA ALA A 73 1.03 -10.49 0.86
C ALA A 73 -0.24 -10.53 0.00
N ILE A 74 -1.34 -11.07 0.53
CA ILE A 74 -2.65 -11.13 -0.14
C ILE A 74 -3.23 -9.73 -0.32
N ALA A 75 -3.23 -8.91 0.73
CA ALA A 75 -3.78 -7.56 0.69
C ALA A 75 -3.03 -6.69 -0.35
N PHE A 76 -1.70 -6.74 -0.35
CA PHE A 76 -0.90 -6.01 -1.31
C PHE A 76 -1.09 -6.52 -2.75
N GLY A 77 -1.18 -7.84 -2.96
CA GLY A 77 -1.48 -8.40 -4.28
C GLY A 77 -2.87 -8.05 -4.81
N ARG A 78 -3.86 -7.92 -3.92
CA ARG A 78 -5.17 -7.39 -4.29
C ARG A 78 -5.08 -5.94 -4.76
N LEU A 79 -4.30 -5.10 -4.06
CA LEU A 79 -4.06 -3.71 -4.47
C LEU A 79 -3.37 -3.62 -5.83
N GLU A 80 -2.37 -4.47 -6.11
CA GLU A 80 -1.74 -4.57 -7.43
C GLU A 80 -2.72 -4.97 -8.53
N THR A 81 -3.61 -5.92 -8.23
CA THR A 81 -4.66 -6.35 -9.16
C THR A 81 -5.62 -5.20 -9.49
N ILE A 82 -6.07 -4.45 -8.48
CA ILE A 82 -6.94 -3.28 -8.66
C ILE A 82 -6.22 -2.20 -9.47
N ARG A 83 -4.96 -1.90 -9.13
CA ARG A 83 -4.13 -0.92 -9.82
C ARG A 83 -3.98 -1.24 -11.31
N HIS A 84 -3.59 -2.48 -11.64
CA HIS A 84 -3.50 -2.91 -13.03
C HIS A 84 -4.87 -2.92 -13.72
N GLY A 85 -5.90 -3.45 -13.05
CA GLY A 85 -7.26 -3.50 -13.59
C GLY A 85 -7.84 -2.12 -13.88
N ARG A 86 -7.47 -1.08 -13.13
CA ARG A 86 -7.89 0.31 -13.38
C ARG A 86 -7.18 0.95 -14.56
N TRP A 87 -5.92 0.62 -14.77
CA TRP A 87 -5.17 1.08 -15.93
C TRP A 87 -5.71 0.47 -17.24
N TYR A 88 -6.28 -0.74 -17.16
CA TYR A 88 -6.72 -1.51 -18.33
C TYR A 88 -8.24 -1.80 -18.43
N GLY A 89 -9.07 -1.38 -17.45
CA GLY A 89 -10.49 -1.74 -17.37
C GLY A 89 -11.38 -0.77 -16.57
N GLY A 90 -12.46 -0.28 -17.19
CA GLY A 90 -13.31 0.82 -16.70
C GLY A 90 -14.42 0.44 -15.71
N LYS A 91 -14.14 -0.26 -14.60
CA LYS A 91 -15.17 -0.51 -13.55
C LYS A 91 -15.46 0.74 -12.68
N GLY A 92 -16.66 0.85 -12.11
CA GLY A 92 -17.20 2.07 -11.46
C GLY A 92 -16.43 2.59 -10.23
N ASN A 93 -16.42 3.92 -10.05
CA ASN A 93 -15.37 4.65 -9.32
C ASN A 93 -15.41 4.58 -7.77
N GLY A 94 -16.59 4.55 -7.15
CA GLY A 94 -16.72 4.68 -5.69
C GLY A 94 -16.22 3.47 -4.88
N GLU A 95 -16.71 2.27 -5.22
CA GLU A 95 -16.39 1.04 -4.49
C GLU A 95 -14.88 0.73 -4.48
N THR A 96 -14.15 1.15 -5.51
CA THR A 96 -12.70 0.94 -5.58
C THR A 96 -11.93 1.81 -4.60
N VAL A 97 -12.32 3.06 -4.38
CA VAL A 97 -11.61 3.94 -3.42
C VAL A 97 -11.71 3.35 -2.02
N ASP A 98 -12.91 2.91 -1.61
CA ASP A 98 -13.11 2.29 -0.30
C ASP A 98 -12.29 1.00 -0.16
N GLU A 99 -12.26 0.16 -1.21
CA GLU A 99 -11.50 -1.09 -1.20
C GLU A 99 -9.99 -0.86 -1.04
N VAL A 100 -9.39 0.07 -1.81
CA VAL A 100 -7.95 0.33 -1.71
C VAL A 100 -7.59 1.01 -0.38
N LEU A 101 -8.46 1.88 0.15
CA LEU A 101 -8.26 2.48 1.47
C LEU A 101 -8.34 1.46 2.59
N LYS A 102 -9.24 0.47 2.48
CA LYS A 102 -9.31 -0.65 3.44
C LYS A 102 -8.01 -1.44 3.46
N ILE A 103 -7.46 -1.76 2.28
CA ILE A 103 -6.17 -2.45 2.14
C ILE A 103 -5.04 -1.62 2.76
N LEU A 104 -4.96 -0.32 2.43
CA LEU A 104 -3.94 0.56 2.99
C LEU A 104 -4.01 0.63 4.52
N ASN A 105 -5.20 0.74 5.09
CA ASN A 105 -5.37 0.77 6.55
C ASN A 105 -4.92 -0.55 7.20
N GLN A 106 -5.14 -1.70 6.57
CA GLN A 106 -4.63 -2.97 7.03
C GLN A 106 -3.09 -2.99 7.03
N ILE A 107 -2.47 -2.56 5.93
CA ILE A 107 -1.01 -2.49 5.81
C ILE A 107 -0.40 -1.52 6.83
N ILE A 108 -1.04 -0.36 7.05
CA ILE A 108 -0.58 0.61 8.06
C ILE A 108 -0.62 0.00 9.45
N ARG A 109 -1.71 -0.68 9.83
CA ARG A 109 -1.81 -1.31 11.15
C ARG A 109 -0.68 -2.32 11.36
N TRP A 110 -0.54 -3.25 10.42
CA TRP A 110 0.53 -4.24 10.42
C TRP A 110 1.93 -3.62 10.55
N ALA A 111 2.19 -2.52 9.82
CA ALA A 111 3.52 -1.90 9.82
C ALA A 111 3.86 -1.20 11.15
N ASN A 112 2.88 -0.92 12.01
CA ASN A 112 3.05 -0.22 13.29
C ASN A 112 2.70 -1.08 14.51
N GLU A 113 2.37 -2.37 14.32
CA GLU A 113 2.16 -3.33 15.41
C GLU A 113 3.51 -3.96 15.79
N ASP A 114 3.81 -3.98 17.09
CA ASP A 114 5.02 -4.57 17.68
C ASP A 114 4.93 -6.11 17.74
#